data_AF-A0A954WIM8-F1
#
_entry.id   AF-A0A954WIM8-F1
#
_cell.length_a   1.000
_cell.length_b   1.000
_cell.length_c   1.000
_cell.angle_alpha   90.00
_cell.angle_beta   90.00
_cell.angle_gamma   90.00
#
_symmetry.space_group_name_H-M   'P 1'
#
loop_
_entity.id
_entity.type
_entity.pdbx_description
1 polymer ?
#
loop_
_entity_poly.entity_id
_entity_poly.type
_entity_poly.pdbx_seq_one_letter_code
_entity_poly.pdbx_strand_id
1 'polypeptide(L)'
;MRSPKSGFTPNTLPDSSSFRGSTALPFVSSLASELAARGISVHRGTTGDHAELPDFFTSAGNVCNWPEFQAQLEEPKYEPCDRLIVRHGPALVGHVRLSHHEMQYGPLRLPVAEISDLVVLPEYESCGVADVLLQAAESQLRHESPTLAIARTTRPALFESHGWNMRGQFVYSVARLRSLLATLGVNEPRGWSASLSVLDEPPVAEPFRIRLFRQVELDALARIYAVNAGEQFGWYPRDMHRWTWLISRRAFDRIYVATTKAATETLEEASAAIVAYIVMRDNRIVELMSLPDAIEAERMLLLRACRDALEQGRETIRIDGPPRMPLHELFEQAGVASRWHDGDGQQGLRMKLLGFTRFARRVHPLWKARLLEAGISLPAEIGLLLDGRRFQIQFGEHDVSIAAERLGRSYLHLSTADLSSLLWGISDWHTLNGRGRCSASTQMAAKLAEALFPSLPHWLPPLEFLPALD
;
A
#
# COMPACT_ATOMS: atom_id res chain seq x y z
N MET A 1 -10.27 -40.21 43.31
CA MET A 1 -10.93 -39.02 43.89
C MET A 1 -9.90 -38.18 44.63
N ARG A 2 -9.42 -37.10 44.00
CA ARG A 2 -8.82 -35.88 44.57
C ARG A 2 -8.24 -35.06 43.41
N SER A 3 -8.92 -33.98 43.06
CA SER A 3 -8.54 -33.03 42.01
C SER A 3 -7.49 -32.04 42.51
N PRO A 4 -6.51 -31.61 41.70
CA PRO A 4 -5.69 -30.46 42.01
C PRO A 4 -6.35 -29.16 41.49
N LYS A 5 -6.29 -28.13 42.32
CA LYS A 5 -6.78 -26.76 42.07
C LYS A 5 -5.83 -26.04 41.10
N SER A 6 -6.34 -25.58 39.96
CA SER A 6 -5.67 -24.58 39.12
C SER A 6 -6.26 -23.20 39.42
N GLY A 7 -5.46 -22.34 40.06
CA GLY A 7 -5.72 -20.91 40.15
C GLY A 7 -5.16 -20.24 38.91
N PHE A 8 -6.03 -19.88 37.96
CA PHE A 8 -5.73 -19.00 36.85
C PHE A 8 -6.74 -17.85 36.92
N THR A 9 -6.30 -16.69 37.40
CA THR A 9 -7.02 -15.43 37.25
C THR A 9 -6.62 -14.81 35.91
N PRO A 10 -7.56 -14.56 34.98
CA PRO A 10 -7.25 -13.75 33.81
C PRO A 10 -7.12 -12.30 34.25
N ASN A 11 -5.96 -11.69 33.98
CA ASN A 11 -5.79 -10.25 34.06
C ASN A 11 -6.77 -9.61 33.06
N THR A 12 -7.84 -9.03 33.59
CA THR A 12 -8.68 -8.03 32.93
C THR A 12 -7.79 -6.91 32.42
N LEU A 13 -7.72 -6.77 31.10
CA LEU A 13 -7.28 -5.55 30.44
C LEU A 13 -8.15 -4.38 30.93
N PRO A 14 -7.59 -3.19 31.19
CA PRO A 14 -8.41 -2.04 31.50
C PRO A 14 -9.32 -1.71 30.31
N ASP A 15 -10.58 -1.50 30.65
CA ASP A 15 -11.68 -1.19 29.75
C ASP A 15 -11.38 0.06 28.91
N SER A 16 -11.52 -0.04 27.59
CA SER A 16 -11.25 1.02 26.59
C SER A 16 -12.31 2.13 26.57
N SER A 17 -13.14 2.21 27.61
CA SER A 17 -14.33 3.05 27.70
C SER A 17 -14.09 4.42 28.37
N SER A 18 -12.93 4.66 28.98
CA SER A 18 -12.72 5.82 29.87
C SER A 18 -12.25 7.13 29.21
N PHE A 19 -11.98 7.16 27.89
CA PHE A 19 -11.50 8.36 27.17
C PHE A 19 -12.50 8.99 26.20
N ARG A 20 -13.77 8.58 26.20
CA ARG A 20 -14.78 9.08 25.24
C ARG A 20 -15.33 10.51 25.50
N GLY A 21 -14.86 11.21 26.54
CA GLY A 21 -15.43 12.51 26.96
C GLY A 21 -14.65 13.76 26.57
N SER A 22 -13.39 13.67 26.14
CA SER A 22 -12.56 14.84 25.81
C SER A 22 -12.20 14.84 24.33
N THR A 23 -12.61 15.90 23.61
CA THR A 23 -12.24 16.12 22.19
C THR A 23 -10.82 16.66 22.03
N ALA A 24 -10.25 17.24 23.09
CA ALA A 24 -8.87 17.71 23.13
C ALA A 24 -7.91 16.55 23.44
N LEU A 25 -6.88 16.40 22.60
CA LEU A 25 -5.81 15.42 22.81
C LEU A 25 -4.79 15.99 23.84
N PRO A 26 -4.35 15.21 24.84
CA PRO A 26 -3.28 15.64 25.74
C PRO A 26 -1.93 15.60 25.00
N PHE A 27 -1.29 16.77 24.80
CA PHE A 27 0.02 16.88 24.18
C PHE A 27 1.14 17.10 25.20
N VAL A 28 2.34 16.59 24.87
CA VAL A 28 3.56 16.75 25.69
C VAL A 28 4.67 17.47 24.91
N SER A 29 4.34 18.25 23.86
CA SER A 29 5.34 19.07 23.15
C SER A 29 5.23 20.55 23.55
N SER A 30 6.39 21.21 23.66
CA SER A 30 6.48 22.64 23.95
C SER A 30 5.75 23.47 22.89
N LEU A 31 5.88 23.09 21.62
CA LEU A 31 5.22 23.74 20.50
C LEU A 31 3.68 23.67 20.59
N ALA A 32 3.12 22.51 20.97
CA ALA A 32 1.67 22.39 21.18
C ALA A 32 1.18 23.29 22.32
N SER A 33 1.99 23.45 23.37
CA SER A 33 1.67 24.35 24.50
C SER A 33 1.75 25.83 24.09
N GLU A 34 2.73 26.20 23.28
CA GLU A 34 2.86 27.54 22.70
C GLU A 34 1.70 27.89 21.76
N LEU A 35 1.27 26.93 20.92
CA LEU A 35 0.08 27.10 20.07
C LEU A 35 -1.20 27.22 20.89
N ALA A 36 -1.36 26.40 21.93
CA ALA A 36 -2.51 26.48 22.82
C ALA A 36 -2.59 27.85 23.54
N ALA A 37 -1.45 28.40 23.96
CA ALA A 37 -1.39 29.76 24.53
C ALA A 37 -1.81 30.86 23.54
N ARG A 38 -1.71 30.58 22.24
CA ARG A 38 -2.18 31.44 21.14
C ARG A 38 -3.61 31.15 20.71
N GLY A 39 -4.34 30.29 21.43
CA GLY A 39 -5.71 29.89 21.09
C GLY A 39 -5.82 28.90 19.95
N ILE A 40 -4.72 28.22 19.59
CA ILE A 40 -4.68 27.20 18.53
C ILE A 40 -4.62 25.82 19.18
N SER A 41 -5.60 24.96 18.91
CA SER A 41 -5.71 23.63 19.53
C SER A 41 -6.07 22.54 18.54
N VAL A 42 -5.57 21.33 18.80
CA VAL A 42 -5.88 20.13 18.00
C VAL A 42 -7.03 19.36 18.66
N HIS A 43 -7.99 18.95 17.85
CA HIS A 43 -9.15 18.19 18.26
C HIS A 43 -9.31 16.96 17.39
N ARG A 44 -9.97 15.94 17.95
CA ARG A 44 -10.55 14.87 17.13
C ARG A 44 -11.79 15.39 16.41
N GLY A 45 -11.93 15.00 15.15
CA GLY A 45 -13.08 15.30 14.32
C GLY A 45 -14.35 14.64 14.86
N THR A 46 -15.47 15.27 14.54
CA THR A 46 -16.82 14.85 14.84
C THR A 46 -17.66 14.91 13.58
N THR A 47 -18.84 14.29 13.58
CA THR A 47 -19.78 14.37 12.46
C THR A 47 -20.16 15.82 12.13
N GLY A 48 -20.19 16.72 13.12
CA GLY A 48 -20.50 18.13 12.91
C GLY A 48 -19.47 18.88 12.07
N ASP A 49 -18.21 18.44 12.09
CA ASP A 49 -17.11 19.07 11.35
C ASP A 49 -17.15 18.71 9.85
N HIS A 50 -17.90 17.67 9.45
CA HIS A 50 -17.96 17.25 8.04
C HIS A 50 -18.52 18.33 7.10
N ALA A 51 -19.37 19.22 7.61
CA ALA A 51 -20.00 20.26 6.80
C ALA A 51 -19.02 21.39 6.41
N GLU A 52 -17.99 21.66 7.21
CA GLU A 52 -17.03 22.75 6.98
C GLU A 52 -15.75 22.28 6.24
N LEU A 53 -15.45 20.99 6.26
CA LEU A 53 -14.25 20.42 5.63
C LEU A 53 -14.13 20.65 4.11
N PRO A 54 -15.20 20.56 3.31
CA PRO A 54 -15.11 20.80 1.87
C PRO A 54 -14.66 22.22 1.52
N ASP A 55 -15.31 23.23 2.12
CA ASP A 55 -14.96 24.64 1.91
C ASP A 55 -13.53 24.92 2.39
N PHE A 56 -13.13 24.29 3.49
CA PHE A 56 -11.77 24.35 3.99
C PHE A 56 -10.76 23.73 3.01
N PHE A 57 -11.03 22.56 2.42
CA PHE A 57 -10.12 21.95 1.43
C PHE A 57 -9.99 22.80 0.19
N THR A 58 -11.07 23.43 -0.27
CA THR A 58 -11.01 24.40 -1.36
C THR A 58 -10.14 25.60 -1.01
N SER A 59 -10.34 26.18 0.18
CA SER A 59 -9.54 27.32 0.66
C SER A 59 -8.05 26.97 0.82
N ALA A 60 -7.74 25.71 1.14
CA ALA A 60 -6.39 25.25 1.37
C ALA A 60 -5.71 24.66 0.12
N GLY A 61 -6.25 24.92 -1.09
CA GLY A 61 -5.62 24.53 -2.35
C GLY A 61 -6.08 23.21 -2.96
N ASN A 62 -7.32 22.78 -2.68
CA ASN A 62 -7.97 21.58 -3.23
C ASN A 62 -7.18 20.28 -2.99
N VAL A 63 -6.71 20.07 -1.77
CA VAL A 63 -5.99 18.83 -1.39
C VAL A 63 -6.87 17.58 -1.50
N CYS A 64 -8.19 17.75 -1.36
CA CYS A 64 -9.20 16.71 -1.52
C CYS A 64 -10.39 17.33 -2.27
N ASN A 65 -10.80 16.72 -3.39
CA ASN A 65 -11.98 17.16 -4.14
C ASN A 65 -13.27 16.63 -3.48
N TRP A 66 -14.42 17.15 -3.89
CA TRP A 66 -15.70 16.77 -3.30
C TRP A 66 -16.05 15.28 -3.49
N PRO A 67 -15.92 14.68 -4.69
CA PRO A 67 -16.17 13.24 -4.88
C PRO A 67 -15.27 12.37 -4.00
N GLU A 68 -14.00 12.73 -3.85
CA GLU A 68 -13.06 12.01 -2.99
C GLU A 68 -13.47 12.13 -1.53
N PHE A 69 -13.83 13.33 -1.06
CA PHE A 69 -14.28 13.52 0.32
C PHE A 69 -15.52 12.67 0.62
N GLN A 70 -16.51 12.63 -0.28
CA GLN A 70 -17.70 11.78 -0.12
C GLN A 70 -17.32 10.30 -0.06
N ALA A 71 -16.46 9.84 -0.98
CA ALA A 71 -15.98 8.47 -0.95
C ALA A 71 -15.24 8.14 0.35
N GLN A 72 -14.46 9.06 0.91
CA GLN A 72 -13.77 8.86 2.19
C GLN A 72 -14.73 8.65 3.38
N LEU A 73 -15.92 9.26 3.36
CA LEU A 73 -16.96 9.07 4.39
C LEU A 73 -17.63 7.69 4.30
N GLU A 74 -17.63 7.09 3.10
CA GLU A 74 -18.19 5.77 2.82
C GLU A 74 -17.14 4.65 2.95
N GLU A 75 -15.89 4.99 3.28
CA GLU A 75 -14.81 4.01 3.41
C GLU A 75 -15.12 3.00 4.53
N PRO A 76 -14.92 1.68 4.30
CA PRO A 76 -15.16 0.70 5.34
C PRO A 76 -14.37 1.01 6.61
N LYS A 77 -15.06 1.01 7.76
CA LYS A 77 -14.51 1.32 9.10
C LYS A 77 -14.14 2.79 9.33
N TYR A 78 -14.55 3.72 8.46
CA TYR A 78 -14.40 5.15 8.72
C TYR A 78 -15.16 5.58 9.97
N GLU A 79 -14.46 6.32 10.85
CA GLU A 79 -15.05 7.04 11.97
C GLU A 79 -14.69 8.53 11.90
N PRO A 80 -15.58 9.46 12.32
CA PRO A 80 -15.28 10.89 12.31
C PRO A 80 -14.01 11.26 13.10
N CYS A 81 -13.70 10.51 14.16
CA CYS A 81 -12.51 10.72 15.00
C CYS A 81 -11.19 10.29 14.34
N ASP A 82 -11.25 9.68 13.15
CA ASP A 82 -10.08 9.38 12.33
C ASP A 82 -9.52 10.66 11.69
N ARG A 83 -10.29 11.76 11.70
CA ARG A 83 -9.81 13.09 11.31
C ARG A 83 -9.31 13.83 12.54
N LEU A 84 -8.14 14.45 12.42
CA LEU A 84 -7.67 15.43 13.39
C LEU A 84 -7.75 16.81 12.75
N ILE A 85 -8.33 17.75 13.50
CA ILE A 85 -8.55 19.12 13.07
C ILE A 85 -7.83 20.07 14.00
N VAL A 86 -7.38 21.20 13.47
CA VAL A 86 -6.80 22.29 14.24
C VAL A 86 -7.72 23.49 14.15
N ARG A 87 -8.09 24.06 15.29
CA ARG A 87 -8.90 25.27 15.35
C ARG A 87 -8.12 26.44 15.95
N HIS A 88 -8.39 27.63 15.43
CA HIS A 88 -8.05 28.91 16.06
C HIS A 88 -9.35 29.64 16.38
N GLY A 89 -9.79 29.57 17.64
CA GLY A 89 -11.16 29.95 18.01
C GLY A 89 -12.20 29.08 17.27
N PRO A 90 -13.20 29.66 16.56
CA PRO A 90 -14.15 28.87 15.78
C PRO A 90 -13.60 28.41 14.42
N ALA A 91 -12.52 29.02 13.92
CA ALA A 91 -12.02 28.79 12.57
C ALA A 91 -11.22 27.49 12.47
N LEU A 92 -11.53 26.67 11.47
CA LEU A 92 -10.71 25.51 11.08
C LEU A 92 -9.46 25.99 10.31
N VAL A 93 -8.27 25.63 10.79
CA VAL A 93 -6.99 26.11 10.24
C VAL A 93 -6.06 24.98 9.79
N GLY A 94 -6.36 23.74 10.14
CA GLY A 94 -5.57 22.57 9.75
C GLY A 94 -6.36 21.27 9.85
N HIS A 95 -5.98 20.29 9.05
CA HIS A 95 -6.61 18.97 8.99
C HIS A 95 -5.60 17.89 8.63
N VAL A 96 -5.79 16.69 9.17
CA VAL A 96 -5.16 15.45 8.71
C VAL A 96 -6.13 14.29 8.90
N ARG A 97 -6.10 13.33 8.00
CA ARG A 97 -6.91 12.11 8.09
C ARG A 97 -6.02 10.91 8.39
N LEU A 98 -6.51 10.05 9.28
CA LEU A 98 -5.98 8.73 9.58
C LEU A 98 -6.88 7.68 8.93
N SER A 99 -6.32 6.58 8.47
CA SER A 99 -7.10 5.41 8.08
C SER A 99 -6.34 4.13 8.43
N HIS A 100 -7.08 3.04 8.66
CA HIS A 100 -6.53 1.78 9.15
C HIS A 100 -6.78 0.65 8.17
N HIS A 101 -5.70 -0.02 7.78
CA HIS A 101 -5.69 -1.08 6.79
C HIS A 101 -5.01 -2.34 7.32
N GLU A 102 -5.32 -3.47 6.69
CA GLU A 102 -4.43 -4.63 6.74
C GLU A 102 -3.55 -4.62 5.49
N MET A 103 -2.32 -5.08 5.63
CA MET A 103 -1.39 -5.27 4.53
C MET A 103 -0.84 -6.69 4.55
N GLN A 104 -0.82 -7.31 3.38
CA GLN A 104 -0.15 -8.57 3.15
C GLN A 104 1.37 -8.39 3.24
N TYR A 105 2.00 -9.24 4.04
CA TYR A 105 3.44 -9.27 4.25
C TYR A 105 3.91 -10.72 4.19
N GLY A 106 4.07 -11.23 2.97
CA GLY A 106 4.28 -12.66 2.77
C GLY A 106 3.04 -13.42 3.24
N PRO A 107 3.17 -14.49 4.04
CA PRO A 107 2.02 -15.24 4.57
C PRO A 107 1.27 -14.51 5.70
N LEU A 108 1.76 -13.35 6.15
CA LEU A 108 1.21 -12.63 7.30
C LEU A 108 0.34 -11.44 6.87
N ARG A 109 -0.54 -11.01 7.78
CA ARG A 109 -1.24 -9.72 7.69
C ARG A 109 -0.75 -8.80 8.78
N LEU A 110 -0.33 -7.60 8.41
CA LEU A 110 0.14 -6.58 9.32
C LEU A 110 -0.86 -5.43 9.34
N PRO A 111 -1.25 -4.90 10.52
CA PRO A 111 -2.01 -3.66 10.57
C PRO A 111 -1.10 -2.49 10.19
N VAL A 112 -1.59 -1.69 9.26
CA VAL A 112 -0.95 -0.50 8.71
C VAL A 112 -1.90 0.67 8.88
N ALA A 113 -1.36 1.83 9.21
CA ALA A 113 -2.12 3.07 9.16
C ALA A 113 -1.66 3.95 8.01
N GLU A 114 -2.58 4.72 7.46
CA GLU A 114 -2.28 5.75 6.47
C GLU A 114 -2.60 7.14 7.02
N ILE A 115 -1.69 8.08 6.78
CA ILE A 115 -1.87 9.51 6.99
C ILE A 115 -2.09 10.16 5.63
N SER A 116 -3.26 10.75 5.43
CA SER A 116 -3.63 11.47 4.20
C SER A 116 -4.13 12.88 4.52
N ASP A 117 -4.22 13.70 3.49
CA ASP A 117 -4.90 15.00 3.54
C ASP A 117 -4.37 15.93 4.64
N LEU A 118 -3.05 15.85 4.92
CA LEU A 118 -2.38 16.78 5.81
C LEU A 118 -2.30 18.15 5.14
N VAL A 119 -3.06 19.10 5.65
CA VAL A 119 -3.19 20.43 5.08
C VAL A 119 -3.37 21.48 6.19
N VAL A 120 -2.81 22.65 5.96
CA VAL A 120 -2.88 23.83 6.83
C VAL A 120 -3.19 25.03 5.93
N LEU A 121 -4.01 25.96 6.41
CA LEU A 121 -4.27 27.19 5.67
C LEU A 121 -2.97 27.98 5.42
N PRO A 122 -2.81 28.64 4.25
CA PRO A 122 -1.61 29.38 3.90
C PRO A 122 -1.13 30.37 4.98
N GLU A 123 -2.07 31.04 5.66
CA GLU A 123 -1.77 32.04 6.71
C GLU A 123 -1.16 31.44 7.98
N TYR A 124 -1.26 30.10 8.14
CA TYR A 124 -0.80 29.37 9.32
C TYR A 124 0.39 28.44 9.04
N GLU A 125 0.92 28.39 7.81
CA GLU A 125 2.01 27.47 7.44
C GLU A 125 3.27 27.64 8.31
N SER A 126 3.63 28.89 8.62
CA SER A 126 4.83 29.22 9.41
C SER A 126 4.61 29.19 10.93
N CYS A 127 3.41 28.81 11.39
CA CYS A 127 3.08 28.77 12.81
C CYS A 127 3.41 27.43 13.49
N GLY A 128 3.91 26.42 12.75
CA GLY A 128 4.19 25.09 13.30
C GLY A 128 2.93 24.22 13.49
N VAL A 129 1.80 24.63 12.92
CA VAL A 129 0.53 23.88 12.98
C VAL A 129 0.68 22.48 12.36
N ALA A 130 1.36 22.39 11.21
CA ALA A 130 1.58 21.13 10.51
C ALA A 130 2.42 20.14 11.36
N ASP A 131 3.43 20.63 12.06
CA ASP A 131 4.26 19.83 12.97
C ASP A 131 3.46 19.28 14.14
N VAL A 132 2.65 20.12 14.80
CA VAL A 132 1.81 19.69 15.92
C VAL A 132 0.75 18.69 15.46
N LEU A 133 0.18 18.89 14.27
CA LEU A 133 -0.80 17.99 13.70
C LEU A 133 -0.20 16.62 13.33
N LEU A 134 1.00 16.59 12.75
CA LEU A 134 1.71 15.34 12.47
C LEU A 134 2.10 14.62 13.78
N GLN A 135 2.55 15.35 14.81
CA GLN A 135 2.81 14.77 16.14
C GLN A 135 1.54 14.20 16.78
N ALA A 136 0.40 14.87 16.60
CA ALA A 136 -0.91 14.41 17.06
C ALA A 136 -1.30 13.09 16.40
N ALA A 137 -1.21 13.06 15.07
CA ALA A 137 -1.46 11.89 14.26
C ALA A 137 -0.58 10.72 14.70
N GLU A 138 0.74 10.94 14.83
CA GLU A 138 1.65 9.88 15.31
C GLU A 138 1.32 9.39 16.72
N SER A 139 0.94 10.29 17.63
CA SER A 139 0.60 9.91 19.00
C SER A 139 -0.67 9.05 19.04
N GLN A 140 -1.67 9.41 18.25
CA GLN A 140 -2.89 8.62 18.09
C GLN A 140 -2.59 7.25 17.47
N LEU A 141 -1.83 7.20 16.36
CA LEU A 141 -1.43 5.94 15.75
C LEU A 141 -0.64 5.06 16.73
N ARG A 142 0.27 5.61 17.54
CA ARG A 142 0.99 4.81 18.54
C ARG A 142 0.08 4.18 19.58
N HIS A 143 -1.05 4.83 19.91
CA HIS A 143 -2.06 4.29 20.81
C HIS A 143 -2.85 3.14 20.16
N GLU A 144 -3.29 3.33 18.92
CA GLU A 144 -4.03 2.34 18.12
C GLU A 144 -3.18 1.13 17.70
N SER A 145 -1.85 1.23 17.87
CA SER A 145 -0.90 0.12 17.71
C SER A 145 -0.80 -0.54 16.33
N PRO A 146 -0.88 0.19 15.19
CA PRO A 146 -0.42 -0.34 13.91
C PRO A 146 1.08 -0.61 13.97
N THR A 147 1.52 -1.51 13.11
CA THR A 147 2.93 -1.91 13.03
C THR A 147 3.73 -0.91 12.22
N LEU A 148 3.09 -0.45 11.15
CA LEU A 148 3.65 0.30 10.05
C LEU A 148 2.72 1.48 9.78
N ALA A 149 3.29 2.57 9.28
CA ALA A 149 2.49 3.67 8.78
C ALA A 149 3.01 4.15 7.43
N ILE A 150 2.07 4.62 6.63
CA ILE A 150 2.28 5.18 5.31
C ILE A 150 1.69 6.60 5.34
N ALA A 151 2.30 7.51 4.61
CA ALA A 151 1.83 8.88 4.49
C ALA A 151 1.91 9.31 3.03
N ARG A 152 0.82 9.90 2.55
CA ARG A 152 0.77 10.56 1.26
C ARG A 152 0.85 12.05 1.47
N THR A 153 1.86 12.67 0.87
CA THR A 153 2.16 14.05 1.20
C THR A 153 2.77 14.82 0.03
N THR A 154 2.32 16.05 -0.14
CA THR A 154 3.00 17.07 -0.96
C THR A 154 4.14 17.75 -0.20
N ARG A 155 4.30 17.45 1.10
CA ARG A 155 5.27 18.06 2.03
C ARG A 155 6.29 17.02 2.54
N PRO A 156 7.08 16.36 1.67
CA PRO A 156 7.96 15.28 2.09
C PRO A 156 8.98 15.69 3.16
N ALA A 157 9.50 16.93 3.10
CA ALA A 157 10.49 17.44 4.05
C ALA A 157 9.94 17.51 5.49
N LEU A 158 8.65 17.83 5.67
CA LEU A 158 7.99 17.81 6.97
C LEU A 158 7.93 16.38 7.54
N PHE A 159 7.62 15.40 6.71
CA PHE A 159 7.57 14.01 7.15
C PHE A 159 8.97 13.49 7.49
N GLU A 160 9.97 13.82 6.68
CA GLU A 160 11.38 13.46 6.91
C GLU A 160 11.93 14.04 8.21
N SER A 161 11.60 15.30 8.56
CA SER A 161 12.03 15.90 9.84
C SER A 161 11.41 15.20 11.06
N HIS A 162 10.28 14.52 10.91
CA HIS A 162 9.65 13.67 11.93
C HIS A 162 10.06 12.20 11.81
N GLY A 163 11.09 11.87 11.01
CA GLY A 163 11.64 10.51 10.92
C GLY A 163 10.89 9.57 9.98
N TRP A 164 10.04 10.08 9.09
CA TRP A 164 9.46 9.31 7.98
C TRP A 164 10.43 9.27 6.80
N ASN A 165 11.54 8.58 6.99
CA ASN A 165 12.67 8.66 6.06
C ASN A 165 12.61 7.67 4.89
N MET A 166 11.60 6.79 4.88
CA MET A 166 11.44 5.79 3.83
C MET A 166 10.53 6.31 2.74
N ARG A 167 10.95 6.08 1.49
CA ARG A 167 10.20 6.43 0.31
C ARG A 167 9.57 5.18 -0.26
N GLY A 168 8.25 5.18 -0.38
CA GLY A 168 7.59 4.11 -1.11
C GLY A 168 7.90 4.26 -2.59
N GLN A 169 8.33 3.17 -3.22
CA GLN A 169 8.66 3.14 -4.63
C GLN A 169 7.53 2.51 -5.42
N PHE A 170 7.06 3.21 -6.44
CA PHE A 170 6.22 2.62 -7.48
C PHE A 170 7.10 2.28 -8.67
N VAL A 171 6.92 1.07 -9.21
CA VAL A 171 7.54 0.66 -10.46
C VAL A 171 6.51 0.79 -11.56
N TYR A 172 6.93 1.41 -12.66
CA TYR A 172 6.13 1.52 -13.85
C TYR A 172 6.99 1.44 -15.10
N SER A 173 6.37 1.00 -16.20
CA SER A 173 6.97 1.10 -17.53
C SER A 173 6.07 1.95 -18.41
N VAL A 174 6.68 2.72 -19.31
CA VAL A 174 5.95 3.57 -20.28
C VAL A 174 6.40 3.15 -21.64
N ALA A 175 5.49 2.96 -22.59
CA ALA A 175 5.85 2.68 -23.97
C ALA A 175 5.08 3.59 -24.93
N ARG A 176 5.63 3.81 -26.11
CA ARG A 176 4.85 4.39 -27.23
C ARG A 176 3.84 3.36 -27.69
N LEU A 177 2.59 3.77 -27.83
CA LEU A 177 1.47 2.88 -28.19
C LEU A 177 1.73 2.10 -29.48
N ARG A 178 2.23 2.78 -30.52
CA ARG A 178 2.53 2.14 -31.82
C ARG A 178 3.62 1.09 -31.73
N SER A 179 4.67 1.36 -30.95
CA SER A 179 5.76 0.41 -30.72
C SER A 179 5.28 -0.79 -29.92
N LEU A 180 4.49 -0.56 -28.88
CA LEU A 180 3.94 -1.63 -28.05
C LEU A 180 2.96 -2.52 -28.83
N LEU A 181 2.09 -1.93 -29.67
CA LEU A 181 1.21 -2.67 -30.56
C LEU A 181 2.00 -3.55 -31.56
N ALA A 182 3.11 -3.05 -32.10
CA ALA A 182 3.99 -3.84 -32.97
C ALA A 182 4.62 -5.03 -32.20
N THR A 183 5.11 -4.80 -30.97
CA THR A 183 5.68 -5.86 -30.11
C THR A 183 4.63 -6.90 -29.69
N LEU A 184 3.38 -6.49 -29.47
CA LEU A 184 2.27 -7.39 -29.17
C LEU A 184 1.85 -8.25 -30.39
N GLY A 185 2.55 -8.15 -31.51
CA GLY A 185 2.30 -8.98 -32.68
C GLY A 185 1.06 -8.54 -33.46
N VAL A 186 0.64 -7.27 -33.31
CA VAL A 186 -0.36 -6.67 -34.20
C VAL A 186 0.30 -6.40 -35.55
N ASN A 187 0.54 -7.47 -36.32
CA ASN A 187 0.21 -7.36 -37.73
C ASN A 187 -1.29 -7.07 -37.78
N GLU A 188 -1.70 -6.14 -38.63
CA GLU A 188 -3.11 -5.83 -38.88
C GLU A 188 -3.98 -7.09 -38.86
N PRO A 189 -5.25 -7.01 -38.40
CA PRO A 189 -6.12 -8.17 -38.45
C PRO A 189 -6.03 -8.80 -39.84
N ARG A 190 -5.58 -10.06 -39.90
CA ARG A 190 -5.85 -10.95 -41.03
C ARG A 190 -7.37 -11.06 -41.11
N GLY A 191 -7.99 -10.08 -41.77
CA GLY A 191 -9.41 -9.78 -41.62
C GLY A 191 -9.88 -8.61 -42.47
N TRP A 192 -8.97 -7.82 -43.06
CA TRP A 192 -9.27 -7.01 -44.25
C TRP A 192 -8.49 -7.46 -45.48
N SER A 193 -8.27 -8.78 -45.62
CA SER A 193 -8.04 -9.32 -46.95
C SER A 193 -9.37 -9.20 -47.69
N ALA A 194 -9.42 -8.31 -48.67
CA ALA A 194 -10.40 -8.34 -49.75
C ALA A 194 -10.18 -9.58 -50.63
N SER A 195 -10.11 -10.77 -50.02
CA SER A 195 -10.03 -12.05 -50.69
C SER A 195 -11.35 -12.77 -50.49
N LEU A 196 -12.13 -12.76 -51.56
CA LEU A 196 -13.31 -13.60 -51.80
C LEU A 196 -12.91 -15.08 -51.95
N SER A 197 -12.14 -15.64 -51.01
CA SER A 197 -11.82 -17.07 -51.00
C SER A 197 -12.76 -17.79 -50.05
N VAL A 198 -13.70 -18.54 -50.62
CA VAL A 198 -14.69 -19.39 -49.93
C VAL A 198 -14.05 -20.65 -49.31
N LEU A 199 -12.72 -20.77 -49.34
CA LEU A 199 -11.99 -21.99 -48.98
C LEU A 199 -10.94 -21.84 -47.86
N ASP A 200 -10.87 -20.69 -47.19
CA ASP A 200 -10.01 -20.56 -46.01
C ASP A 200 -10.75 -21.11 -44.77
N GLU A 201 -10.07 -22.01 -44.04
CA GLU A 201 -10.53 -22.55 -42.76
C GLU A 201 -11.02 -21.43 -41.84
N PRO A 202 -12.07 -21.65 -41.02
CA PRO A 202 -12.60 -20.60 -40.15
C PRO A 202 -11.46 -20.07 -39.27
N PRO A 203 -11.35 -18.73 -39.10
CA PRO A 203 -10.30 -18.15 -38.28
C PRO A 203 -10.32 -18.81 -36.90
N VAL A 204 -9.14 -19.26 -36.43
CA VAL A 204 -8.96 -19.79 -35.08
C VAL A 204 -9.60 -18.80 -34.12
N ALA A 205 -10.69 -19.23 -33.49
CA ALA A 205 -11.46 -18.40 -32.58
C ALA A 205 -10.54 -17.77 -31.53
N GLU A 206 -10.56 -16.44 -31.41
CA GLU A 206 -9.89 -15.77 -30.28
C GLU A 206 -10.39 -16.42 -28.97
N PRO A 207 -9.49 -16.93 -28.11
CA PRO A 207 -9.86 -17.73 -26.94
C PRO A 207 -10.60 -16.90 -25.88
N PHE A 208 -10.43 -15.58 -25.92
CA PHE A 208 -11.02 -14.64 -24.97
C PHE A 208 -11.84 -13.57 -25.68
N ARG A 209 -12.96 -13.18 -25.07
CA ARG A 209 -13.73 -12.00 -25.47
C ARG A 209 -13.48 -10.88 -24.46
N ILE A 210 -13.01 -9.73 -24.95
CA ILE A 210 -12.78 -8.53 -24.14
C ILE A 210 -14.01 -7.62 -24.18
N ARG A 211 -14.45 -7.11 -23.03
CA ARG A 211 -15.56 -6.15 -22.92
C ARG A 211 -15.41 -5.26 -21.69
N LEU A 212 -16.27 -4.25 -21.57
CA LEU A 212 -16.38 -3.47 -20.34
C LEU A 212 -16.96 -4.33 -19.21
N PHE A 213 -16.44 -4.07 -18.00
CA PHE A 213 -16.93 -4.60 -16.73
C PHE A 213 -18.34 -4.07 -16.42
N ARG A 214 -19.14 -4.90 -15.74
CA ARG A 214 -20.44 -4.50 -15.18
C ARG A 214 -20.40 -4.69 -13.67
N GLN A 215 -20.90 -3.71 -12.91
CA GLN A 215 -20.80 -3.71 -11.45
C GLN A 215 -21.41 -4.95 -10.77
N VAL A 216 -22.41 -5.59 -11.39
CA VAL A 216 -23.02 -6.84 -10.90
C VAL A 216 -22.07 -8.05 -10.92
N GLU A 217 -20.91 -7.94 -11.56
CA GLU A 217 -19.89 -9.00 -11.72
C GLU A 217 -18.67 -8.77 -10.80
N LEU A 218 -18.82 -7.94 -9.75
CA LEU A 218 -17.73 -7.53 -8.87
C LEU A 218 -17.02 -8.69 -8.17
N ASP A 219 -17.74 -9.77 -7.91
CA ASP A 219 -17.21 -11.00 -7.35
C ASP A 219 -16.12 -11.65 -8.23
N ALA A 220 -16.17 -11.48 -9.55
CA ALA A 220 -15.09 -11.92 -10.44
C ALA A 220 -13.77 -11.19 -10.17
N LEU A 221 -13.81 -9.86 -10.06
CA LEU A 221 -12.62 -9.06 -9.76
C LEU A 221 -12.06 -9.43 -8.39
N ALA A 222 -12.93 -9.58 -7.40
CA ALA A 222 -12.54 -9.98 -6.05
C ALA A 222 -11.85 -11.35 -6.03
N ARG A 223 -12.40 -12.34 -6.75
CA ARG A 223 -11.82 -13.68 -6.90
C ARG A 223 -10.44 -13.62 -7.55
N ILE A 224 -10.32 -12.95 -8.70
CA ILE A 224 -9.05 -12.85 -9.44
C ILE A 224 -7.99 -12.17 -8.59
N TYR A 225 -8.34 -11.07 -7.92
CA TYR A 225 -7.41 -10.37 -7.04
C TYR A 225 -6.96 -11.23 -5.85
N ALA A 226 -7.88 -11.95 -5.19
CA ALA A 226 -7.54 -12.79 -4.05
C ALA A 226 -6.52 -13.88 -4.41
N VAL A 227 -6.61 -14.45 -5.61
CA VAL A 227 -5.65 -15.44 -6.12
C VAL A 227 -4.26 -14.82 -6.32
N ASN A 228 -4.18 -13.58 -6.81
CA ASN A 228 -2.91 -12.90 -7.10
C ASN A 228 -2.27 -12.25 -5.87
N ALA A 229 -3.10 -11.74 -4.95
CA ALA A 229 -2.67 -11.04 -3.73
C ALA A 229 -2.13 -11.98 -2.65
N GLY A 230 -2.40 -13.29 -2.77
CA GLY A 230 -1.91 -14.30 -1.84
C GLY A 230 -0.39 -14.25 -1.70
N GLU A 231 0.08 -14.16 -0.46
CA GLU A 231 1.52 -14.16 -0.11
C GLU A 231 2.37 -12.99 -0.63
N GLN A 232 1.74 -11.95 -1.19
CA GLN A 232 2.46 -10.76 -1.66
C GLN A 232 2.97 -9.87 -0.51
N PHE A 233 3.90 -8.96 -0.82
CA PHE A 233 4.38 -7.97 0.13
C PHE A 233 3.88 -6.58 -0.29
N GLY A 234 3.20 -5.87 0.61
CA GLY A 234 2.71 -4.50 0.38
C GLY A 234 1.25 -4.40 -0.09
N TRP A 235 0.63 -5.50 -0.50
CA TRP A 235 -0.73 -5.50 -1.03
C TRP A 235 -1.77 -5.35 0.08
N TYR A 236 -2.91 -4.71 -0.21
CA TYR A 236 -4.03 -4.63 0.73
C TYR A 236 -5.03 -5.77 0.49
N PRO A 237 -5.28 -6.66 1.46
CA PRO A 237 -6.37 -7.62 1.34
C PRO A 237 -7.69 -6.88 1.17
N ARG A 238 -8.47 -7.26 0.14
CA ARG A 238 -9.76 -6.65 -0.16
C ARG A 238 -10.88 -7.64 0.15
N ASP A 239 -11.72 -7.29 1.11
CA ASP A 239 -13.03 -7.93 1.27
C ASP A 239 -14.05 -7.30 0.30
N MET A 240 -15.27 -7.82 0.30
CA MET A 240 -16.32 -7.33 -0.60
C MET A 240 -16.75 -5.89 -0.30
N HIS A 241 -16.64 -5.44 0.96
CA HIS A 241 -16.94 -4.06 1.33
C HIS A 241 -15.88 -3.11 0.75
N ARG A 242 -14.60 -3.48 0.84
CA ARG A 242 -13.49 -2.73 0.23
C ARG A 242 -13.63 -2.66 -1.29
N TRP A 243 -13.97 -3.77 -1.93
CA TRP A 243 -14.24 -3.79 -3.37
C TRP A 243 -15.40 -2.89 -3.78
N THR A 244 -16.50 -2.96 -3.05
CA THR A 244 -17.67 -2.11 -3.31
C THR A 244 -17.31 -0.63 -3.21
N TRP A 245 -16.54 -0.27 -2.18
CA TRP A 245 -16.03 1.09 -1.99
C TRP A 245 -15.08 1.52 -3.12
N LEU A 246 -14.08 0.72 -3.47
CA LEU A 246 -13.11 1.03 -4.54
C LEU A 246 -13.81 1.30 -5.88
N ILE A 247 -14.82 0.50 -6.22
CA ILE A 247 -15.59 0.67 -7.46
C ILE A 247 -16.50 1.90 -7.39
N SER A 248 -17.15 2.14 -6.24
CA SER A 248 -18.07 3.27 -6.06
C SER A 248 -17.36 4.62 -5.97
N ARG A 249 -16.10 4.65 -5.49
CA ARG A 249 -15.22 5.82 -5.46
C ARG A 249 -14.91 6.38 -6.85
N ARG A 250 -15.05 5.58 -7.92
CA ARG A 250 -14.83 6.00 -9.33
C ARG A 250 -13.48 6.68 -9.55
N ALA A 251 -12.41 6.11 -8.98
CA ALA A 251 -11.04 6.60 -9.14
C ALA A 251 -10.37 6.16 -10.46
N PHE A 252 -11.12 5.59 -11.39
CA PHE A 252 -10.67 5.05 -12.67
C PHE A 252 -11.67 5.42 -13.76
N ASP A 253 -11.22 5.40 -15.02
CA ASP A 253 -12.11 5.70 -16.16
C ASP A 253 -12.84 4.45 -16.65
N ARG A 254 -12.10 3.33 -16.73
CA ARG A 254 -12.60 2.11 -17.38
C ARG A 254 -12.01 0.86 -16.73
N ILE A 255 -12.82 -0.18 -16.71
CA ILE A 255 -12.39 -1.55 -16.40
C ILE A 255 -12.78 -2.43 -17.58
N TYR A 256 -11.79 -3.11 -18.17
CA TYR A 256 -12.06 -4.17 -19.13
C TYR A 256 -11.88 -5.52 -18.47
N VAL A 257 -12.70 -6.48 -18.89
CA VAL A 257 -12.64 -7.87 -18.45
C VAL A 257 -12.46 -8.78 -19.65
N ALA A 258 -11.67 -9.83 -19.46
CA ALA A 258 -11.54 -10.93 -20.40
C ALA A 258 -12.43 -12.07 -19.95
N THR A 259 -13.25 -12.57 -20.88
CA THR A 259 -14.17 -13.69 -20.64
C THR A 259 -13.82 -14.87 -21.52
N THR A 260 -13.90 -16.08 -20.98
CA THR A 260 -13.86 -17.31 -21.79
C THR A 260 -15.18 -17.46 -22.56
N LYS A 261 -15.17 -18.22 -23.66
CA LYS A 261 -16.24 -18.27 -24.68
C LYS A 261 -17.61 -18.81 -24.22
N ALA A 262 -17.81 -19.09 -22.94
CA ALA A 262 -19.08 -19.55 -22.39
C ALA A 262 -19.64 -18.50 -21.42
N ALA A 263 -20.50 -17.60 -21.91
CA ALA A 263 -21.43 -16.91 -21.03
C ALA A 263 -22.81 -17.56 -21.23
N THR A 264 -23.18 -18.42 -20.27
CA THR A 264 -24.48 -19.08 -20.13
C THR A 264 -25.51 -18.16 -19.47
N GLU A 265 -26.72 -18.68 -19.23
CA GLU A 265 -27.98 -17.97 -18.97
C GLU A 265 -28.06 -17.24 -17.61
N THR A 266 -27.12 -17.47 -16.68
CA THR A 266 -27.14 -16.91 -15.31
C THR A 266 -26.01 -15.90 -15.01
N LEU A 267 -26.22 -15.04 -14.00
CA LEU A 267 -25.22 -14.04 -13.57
C LEU A 267 -23.95 -14.69 -12.97
N GLU A 268 -24.11 -15.79 -12.23
CA GLU A 268 -23.01 -16.51 -11.59
C GLU A 268 -22.06 -17.12 -12.63
N GLU A 269 -22.62 -17.73 -13.68
CA GLU A 269 -21.85 -18.24 -14.81
C GLU A 269 -21.16 -17.12 -15.59
N ALA A 270 -21.85 -15.99 -15.79
CA ALA A 270 -21.28 -14.82 -16.45
C ALA A 270 -20.09 -14.22 -15.66
N SER A 271 -20.17 -14.22 -14.33
CA SER A 271 -19.07 -13.79 -13.44
C SER A 271 -17.93 -14.83 -13.40
N ALA A 272 -18.26 -16.13 -13.35
CA ALA A 272 -17.27 -17.21 -13.38
C ALA A 272 -16.48 -17.23 -14.69
N ALA A 273 -17.10 -16.83 -15.81
CA ALA A 273 -16.45 -16.75 -17.12
C ALA A 273 -15.37 -15.64 -17.20
N ILE A 274 -15.36 -14.66 -16.28
CA ILE A 274 -14.34 -13.63 -16.23
C ILE A 274 -13.05 -14.20 -15.62
N VAL A 275 -11.97 -14.16 -16.40
CA VAL A 275 -10.68 -14.77 -16.06
C VAL A 275 -9.55 -13.76 -15.91
N ALA A 276 -9.73 -12.53 -16.38
CA ALA A 276 -8.76 -11.46 -16.19
C ALA A 276 -9.45 -10.09 -16.25
N TYR A 277 -8.81 -9.08 -15.66
CA TYR A 277 -9.28 -7.70 -15.74
C TYR A 277 -8.11 -6.71 -15.82
N ILE A 278 -8.43 -5.51 -16.31
CA ILE A 278 -7.51 -4.37 -16.38
C ILE A 278 -8.26 -3.11 -15.96
N VAL A 279 -7.66 -2.31 -15.09
CA VAL A 279 -8.19 -1.03 -14.61
C VAL A 279 -7.35 0.10 -15.19
N MET A 280 -8.03 1.06 -15.81
CA MET A 280 -7.43 2.19 -16.52
C MET A 280 -7.75 3.50 -15.84
N ARG A 281 -6.75 4.37 -15.72
CA ARG A 281 -6.87 5.79 -15.41
C ARG A 281 -6.09 6.58 -16.47
N ASP A 282 -6.75 7.41 -17.26
CA ASP A 282 -6.22 8.05 -18.46
C ASP A 282 -5.54 7.03 -19.40
N ASN A 283 -4.24 7.19 -19.65
CA ASN A 283 -3.40 6.27 -20.41
C ASN A 283 -2.51 5.42 -19.48
N ARG A 284 -2.92 5.23 -18.22
CA ARG A 284 -2.24 4.45 -17.20
C ARG A 284 -3.04 3.22 -16.82
N ILE A 285 -2.41 2.07 -16.94
CA ILE A 285 -2.87 0.80 -16.41
C ILE A 285 -2.45 0.77 -14.95
N VAL A 286 -3.42 0.91 -14.05
CA VAL A 286 -3.19 1.01 -12.60
C VAL A 286 -3.31 -0.34 -11.91
N GLU A 287 -3.96 -1.30 -12.56
CA GLU A 287 -4.09 -2.67 -12.10
C GLU A 287 -4.38 -3.59 -13.30
N LEU A 288 -3.68 -4.72 -13.37
CA LEU A 288 -3.91 -5.75 -14.38
C LEU A 288 -3.63 -7.11 -13.73
N MET A 289 -4.62 -8.01 -13.77
CA MET A 289 -4.51 -9.34 -13.17
C MET A 289 -5.27 -10.37 -13.99
N SER A 290 -4.76 -11.60 -13.97
CA SER A 290 -5.41 -12.78 -14.56
C SER A 290 -5.42 -13.95 -13.58
N LEU A 291 -6.27 -14.94 -13.86
CA LEU A 291 -6.12 -16.26 -13.25
C LEU A 291 -4.86 -16.94 -13.83
N PRO A 292 -4.17 -17.81 -13.05
CA PRO A 292 -2.92 -18.44 -13.48
C PRO A 292 -3.00 -19.23 -14.80
N ASP A 293 -4.18 -19.76 -15.14
CA ASP A 293 -4.46 -20.50 -16.37
C ASP A 293 -4.82 -19.61 -17.57
N ALA A 294 -4.96 -18.29 -17.35
CA ALA A 294 -5.43 -17.32 -18.34
C ALA A 294 -4.44 -16.16 -18.54
N ILE A 295 -3.14 -16.37 -18.33
CA ILE A 295 -2.10 -15.31 -18.48
C ILE A 295 -2.14 -14.67 -19.88
N GLU A 296 -2.45 -15.43 -20.94
CA GLU A 296 -2.58 -14.88 -22.29
C GLU A 296 -3.72 -13.83 -22.41
N ALA A 297 -4.71 -13.85 -21.52
CA ALA A 297 -5.75 -12.83 -21.48
C ALA A 297 -5.20 -11.44 -21.11
N GLU A 298 -4.09 -11.37 -20.38
CA GLU A 298 -3.40 -10.11 -20.05
C GLU A 298 -2.94 -9.38 -21.30
N ARG A 299 -2.35 -10.10 -22.26
CA ARG A 299 -1.91 -9.55 -23.54
C ARG A 299 -3.09 -9.01 -24.35
N MET A 300 -4.21 -9.73 -24.36
CA MET A 300 -5.43 -9.31 -25.07
C MET A 300 -6.08 -8.08 -24.43
N LEU A 301 -6.09 -7.99 -23.09
CA LEU A 301 -6.53 -6.81 -22.36
C LEU A 301 -5.63 -5.60 -22.65
N LEU A 302 -4.32 -5.80 -22.63
CA LEU A 302 -3.34 -4.76 -22.96
C LEU A 302 -3.50 -4.27 -24.40
N LEU A 303 -3.69 -5.18 -25.35
CA LEU A 303 -3.98 -4.87 -26.75
C LEU A 303 -5.22 -3.97 -26.87
N ARG A 304 -6.31 -4.35 -26.19
CA ARG A 304 -7.55 -3.56 -26.19
C ARG A 304 -7.33 -2.16 -25.61
N ALA A 305 -6.67 -2.07 -24.46
CA ALA A 305 -6.37 -0.80 -23.81
C ALA A 305 -5.51 0.11 -24.70
N CYS A 306 -4.53 -0.46 -25.42
CA CYS A 306 -3.69 0.29 -26.36
C CYS A 306 -4.47 0.84 -27.55
N ARG A 307 -5.39 0.03 -28.12
CA ARG A 307 -6.25 0.47 -29.24
C ARG A 307 -7.16 1.62 -28.80
N ASP A 308 -7.83 1.47 -27.66
CA ASP A 308 -8.73 2.50 -27.14
C ASP A 308 -7.98 3.79 -26.78
N ALA A 309 -6.75 3.70 -26.25
CA ALA A 309 -5.91 4.87 -26.00
C ALA A 309 -5.45 5.57 -27.30
N LEU A 310 -5.13 4.79 -28.34
CA LEU A 310 -4.76 5.34 -29.65
C LEU A 310 -5.94 6.05 -30.32
N GLU A 311 -7.15 5.50 -30.22
CA GLU A 311 -8.39 6.12 -30.70
C GLU A 311 -8.67 7.46 -30.00
N GLN A 312 -8.29 7.59 -28.73
CA GLN A 312 -8.35 8.85 -27.98
C GLN A 312 -7.22 9.82 -28.31
N GLY A 313 -6.37 9.51 -29.29
CA GLY A 313 -5.24 10.36 -29.69
C GLY A 313 -4.09 10.39 -28.69
N ARG A 314 -3.98 9.39 -27.79
CA ARG A 314 -2.84 9.27 -26.89
C ARG A 314 -1.63 8.72 -27.67
N GLU A 315 -0.42 9.13 -27.26
CA GLU A 315 0.83 8.66 -27.88
C GLU A 315 1.51 7.54 -27.09
N THR A 316 1.34 7.56 -25.76
CA THR A 316 2.00 6.66 -24.82
C THR A 316 1.00 5.98 -23.91
N ILE A 317 1.40 4.83 -23.37
CA ILE A 317 0.69 4.11 -22.32
C ILE A 317 1.67 3.75 -21.21
N ARG A 318 1.19 3.78 -19.98
CA ARG A 318 1.95 3.43 -18.77
C ARG A 318 1.34 2.19 -18.13
N ILE A 319 2.16 1.28 -17.63
CA ILE A 319 1.73 0.19 -16.74
C ILE A 319 2.42 0.31 -15.39
N ASP A 320 1.64 0.24 -14.33
CA ASP A 320 2.11 0.11 -12.96
C ASP A 320 2.03 -1.35 -12.54
N GLY A 321 3.11 -1.87 -11.96
CA GLY A 321 3.20 -3.27 -11.56
C GLY A 321 4.35 -3.54 -10.60
N PRO A 322 4.38 -4.71 -9.95
CA PRO A 322 5.52 -5.13 -9.15
C PRO A 322 6.82 -5.21 -9.98
N PRO A 323 8.00 -4.95 -9.37
CA PRO A 323 9.27 -4.85 -10.10
C PRO A 323 9.65 -6.03 -11.02
N ARG A 324 9.09 -7.22 -10.79
CA ARG A 324 9.36 -8.45 -11.54
C ARG A 324 8.15 -8.94 -12.36
N MET A 325 7.17 -8.07 -12.60
CA MET A 325 6.04 -8.40 -13.46
C MET A 325 6.53 -8.60 -14.91
N PRO A 326 6.24 -9.75 -15.56
CA PRO A 326 6.71 -10.05 -16.92
C PRO A 326 6.32 -9.00 -17.97
N LEU A 327 5.21 -8.28 -17.76
CA LEU A 327 4.76 -7.22 -18.65
C LEU A 327 5.74 -6.04 -18.74
N HIS A 328 6.60 -5.81 -17.73
CA HIS A 328 7.65 -4.78 -17.82
C HIS A 328 8.62 -5.07 -18.97
N GLU A 329 8.97 -6.34 -19.22
CA GLU A 329 9.87 -6.73 -20.31
C GLU A 329 9.26 -6.43 -21.69
N LEU A 330 7.94 -6.59 -21.85
CA LEU A 330 7.25 -6.22 -23.09
C LEU A 330 7.31 -4.72 -23.38
N PHE A 331 7.19 -3.90 -22.33
CA PHE A 331 7.32 -2.45 -22.46
C PHE A 331 8.76 -2.04 -22.78
N GLU A 332 9.75 -2.74 -22.20
CA GLU A 332 11.17 -2.53 -22.52
C GLU A 332 11.49 -2.86 -23.97
N GLN A 333 10.97 -3.99 -24.49
CA GLN A 333 11.08 -4.37 -25.90
C GLN A 333 10.42 -3.35 -26.84
N ALA A 334 9.37 -2.67 -26.40
CA ALA A 334 8.71 -1.60 -27.15
C ALA A 334 9.50 -0.26 -27.15
N GLY A 335 10.71 -0.24 -26.58
CA GLY A 335 11.70 0.82 -26.79
C GLY A 335 11.87 1.83 -25.65
N VAL A 336 11.42 1.52 -24.43
CA VAL A 336 11.57 2.42 -23.26
C VAL A 336 11.82 1.62 -21.98
N ALA A 337 12.83 2.03 -21.22
CA ALA A 337 13.21 1.39 -19.95
C ALA A 337 12.17 1.62 -18.83
N SER A 338 12.02 0.62 -17.97
CA SER A 338 11.27 0.70 -16.70
C SER A 338 11.79 1.85 -15.83
N ARG A 339 10.87 2.54 -15.15
CA ARG A 339 11.15 3.72 -14.32
C ARG A 339 10.64 3.50 -12.89
N TRP A 340 11.39 4.07 -11.96
CA TRP A 340 11.05 4.12 -10.55
C TRP A 340 10.59 5.53 -10.21
N HIS A 341 9.53 5.71 -9.43
CA HIS A 341 9.18 7.03 -8.89
C HIS A 341 8.75 6.99 -7.42
N ASP A 342 8.92 8.12 -6.75
CA ASP A 342 8.54 8.37 -5.37
C ASP A 342 7.09 8.90 -5.30
N GLY A 343 6.06 8.06 -5.47
CA GLY A 343 4.65 8.44 -5.26
C GLY A 343 3.82 8.91 -6.48
N ASP A 344 2.49 8.76 -6.42
CA ASP A 344 1.61 9.01 -7.57
C ASP A 344 1.46 10.51 -7.89
N GLY A 345 2.10 10.95 -8.97
CA GLY A 345 2.05 12.35 -9.42
C GLY A 345 2.81 13.31 -8.50
N GLN A 346 2.10 14.26 -7.89
CA GLN A 346 2.66 15.33 -7.05
C GLN A 346 2.77 14.97 -5.56
N GLN A 347 2.24 13.81 -5.13
CA GLN A 347 2.31 13.36 -3.75
C GLN A 347 3.37 12.28 -3.58
N GLY A 348 4.36 12.56 -2.72
CA GLY A 348 5.35 11.58 -2.32
C GLY A 348 4.78 10.60 -1.30
N LEU A 349 5.17 9.34 -1.43
CA LEU A 349 4.87 8.32 -0.42
C LEU A 349 5.99 8.31 0.63
N ARG A 350 5.61 8.41 1.90
CA ARG A 350 6.50 8.32 3.05
C ARG A 350 6.07 7.20 3.95
N MET A 351 7.02 6.49 4.53
CA MET A 351 6.73 5.30 5.33
C MET A 351 7.52 5.35 6.64
N LYS A 352 6.95 4.77 7.69
CA LYS A 352 7.56 4.73 9.02
C LYS A 352 7.24 3.44 9.75
N LEU A 353 8.25 2.89 10.41
CA LEU A 353 8.08 1.81 11.38
C LEU A 353 7.66 2.42 12.73
N LEU A 354 6.42 2.18 13.16
CA LEU A 354 5.90 2.79 14.39
C LEU A 354 6.38 2.09 15.67
N GLY A 355 6.83 0.84 15.57
CA GLY A 355 7.40 0.11 16.70
C GLY A 355 8.05 -1.22 16.32
N PHE A 356 9.38 -1.28 16.39
CA PHE A 356 10.16 -2.47 16.03
C PHE A 356 9.77 -3.72 16.82
N THR A 357 9.64 -3.64 18.15
CA THR A 357 9.31 -4.82 18.97
C THR A 357 7.94 -5.41 18.61
N ARG A 358 6.95 -4.57 18.29
CA ARG A 358 5.62 -5.03 17.83
C ARG A 358 5.71 -5.67 16.45
N PHE A 359 6.45 -5.06 15.54
CA PHE A 359 6.72 -5.63 14.21
C PHE A 359 7.36 -7.01 14.32
N ALA A 360 8.48 -7.10 15.04
CA ALA A 360 9.23 -8.33 15.19
C ALA A 360 8.38 -9.44 15.83
N ARG A 361 7.55 -9.13 16.83
CA ARG A 361 6.60 -10.11 17.39
C ARG A 361 5.56 -10.60 16.38
N ARG A 362 5.11 -9.79 15.43
CA ARG A 362 4.17 -10.22 14.38
C ARG A 362 4.86 -11.02 13.28
N VAL A 363 6.08 -10.62 12.90
CA VAL A 363 6.82 -11.18 11.76
C VAL A 363 7.69 -12.39 12.12
N HIS A 364 7.85 -12.68 13.41
CA HIS A 364 8.70 -13.78 13.86
C HIS A 364 8.41 -15.16 13.23
N PRO A 365 7.17 -15.57 12.89
CA PRO A 365 6.93 -16.86 12.25
C PRO A 365 7.59 -16.93 10.87
N LEU A 366 7.50 -15.83 10.10
CA LEU A 366 8.15 -15.70 8.79
C LEU A 366 9.68 -15.71 8.92
N TRP A 367 10.23 -15.01 9.92
CA TRP A 367 11.67 -15.05 10.18
C TRP A 367 12.16 -16.44 10.57
N LYS A 368 11.42 -17.17 11.42
CA LYS A 368 11.76 -18.57 11.75
C LYS A 368 11.77 -19.46 10.52
N ALA A 369 10.74 -19.38 9.68
CA ALA A 369 10.67 -20.15 8.43
C ALA A 369 11.91 -19.90 7.55
N ARG A 370 12.27 -18.62 7.35
CA ARG A 370 13.46 -18.24 6.57
C ARG A 370 14.77 -18.75 7.16
N LEU A 371 14.92 -18.72 8.49
CA LEU A 371 16.11 -19.26 9.15
C LEU A 371 16.25 -20.76 8.88
N LEU A 372 15.16 -21.51 9.01
CA LEU A 372 15.14 -22.95 8.76
C LEU A 372 15.42 -23.27 7.28
N GLU A 373 14.80 -22.53 6.34
CA GLU A 373 15.05 -22.64 4.90
C GLU A 373 16.53 -22.35 4.54
N ALA A 374 17.17 -21.42 5.26
CA ALA A 374 18.60 -21.12 5.12
C ALA A 374 19.53 -22.14 5.82
N GLY A 375 18.98 -23.23 6.37
CA GLY A 375 19.72 -24.28 7.08
C GLY A 375 20.32 -23.80 8.41
N ILE A 376 19.70 -22.83 9.07
CA ILE A 376 20.11 -22.34 10.39
C ILE A 376 19.26 -23.06 11.43
N SER A 377 19.91 -23.87 12.28
CA SER A 377 19.23 -24.59 13.36
C SER A 377 18.80 -23.63 14.48
N LEU A 378 17.65 -23.92 15.08
CA LEU A 378 17.19 -23.25 16.29
C LEU A 378 17.73 -23.99 17.54
N PRO A 379 17.98 -23.30 18.67
CA PRO A 379 17.78 -21.87 18.87
C PRO A 379 18.84 -21.00 18.17
N ALA A 380 18.43 -19.82 17.70
CA ALA A 380 19.31 -18.84 17.06
C ALA A 380 19.18 -17.48 17.75
N GLU A 381 20.24 -16.68 17.70
CA GLU A 381 20.27 -15.35 18.31
C GLU A 381 20.90 -14.33 17.37
N ILE A 382 20.29 -13.15 17.27
CA ILE A 382 20.88 -12.01 16.58
C ILE A 382 20.69 -10.72 17.40
N GLY A 383 21.79 -9.98 17.54
CA GLY A 383 21.76 -8.61 18.06
C GLY A 383 21.49 -7.59 16.96
N LEU A 384 20.82 -6.49 17.32
CA LEU A 384 20.73 -5.28 16.50
C LEU A 384 21.22 -4.08 17.31
N LEU A 385 22.23 -3.39 16.80
CA LEU A 385 22.67 -2.09 17.28
C LEU A 385 22.07 -1.03 16.35
N LEU A 386 20.92 -0.47 16.77
CA LEU A 386 20.10 0.48 16.02
C LEU A 386 20.28 1.89 16.57
N ASP A 387 20.95 2.76 15.83
CA ASP A 387 21.23 4.15 16.25
C ASP A 387 21.77 4.23 17.69
N GLY A 388 22.70 3.33 18.03
CA GLY A 388 23.30 3.21 19.36
C GLY A 388 22.47 2.43 20.40
N ARG A 389 21.22 2.09 20.10
CA ARG A 389 20.35 1.29 20.97
C ARG A 389 20.54 -0.19 20.70
N ARG A 390 20.60 -0.99 21.76
CA ARG A 390 20.86 -2.44 21.67
C ARG A 390 19.55 -3.20 21.75
N PHE A 391 19.37 -4.15 20.85
CA PHE A 391 18.29 -5.12 20.86
C PHE A 391 18.86 -6.51 20.63
N GLN A 392 18.25 -7.51 21.25
CA GLN A 392 18.57 -8.91 21.06
C GLN A 392 17.29 -9.65 20.71
N ILE A 393 17.32 -10.39 19.61
CA ILE A 393 16.23 -11.26 19.18
C ILE A 393 16.70 -12.70 19.38
N GLN A 394 15.95 -13.45 20.17
CA GLN A 394 16.20 -14.87 20.38
C GLN A 394 15.09 -15.67 19.74
N PHE A 395 15.46 -16.54 18.81
CA PHE A 395 14.59 -17.48 18.16
C PHE A 395 14.70 -18.81 18.90
N GLY A 396 13.73 -19.10 19.78
CA GLY A 396 13.59 -20.43 20.37
C GLY A 396 12.89 -21.37 19.38
N GLU A 397 12.75 -22.65 19.74
CA GLU A 397 12.01 -23.61 18.92
C GLU A 397 10.53 -23.18 18.79
N HIS A 398 9.90 -22.82 19.90
CA HIS A 398 8.46 -22.50 19.94
C HIS A 398 8.14 -21.01 20.07
N ASP A 399 9.08 -20.18 20.52
CA ASP A 399 8.84 -18.77 20.81
C ASP A 399 9.90 -17.84 20.17
N VAL A 400 9.62 -16.54 20.23
CA VAL A 400 10.62 -15.49 19.96
C VAL A 400 10.57 -14.47 21.08
N SER A 401 11.74 -14.24 21.69
CA SER A 401 11.91 -13.21 22.71
C SER A 401 12.69 -12.04 22.14
N ILE A 402 12.33 -10.83 22.56
CA ILE A 402 13.03 -9.60 22.17
C ILE A 402 13.38 -8.88 23.46
N ALA A 403 14.68 -8.74 23.71
CA ALA A 403 15.19 -8.00 24.84
C ALA A 403 15.79 -6.68 24.37
N ALA A 404 15.35 -5.57 24.99
CA ALA A 404 16.03 -4.29 24.85
C ALA A 404 17.32 -4.27 25.70
N GLU A 405 18.26 -3.41 25.32
CA GLU A 405 19.52 -3.15 26.02
C GLU A 405 20.52 -4.33 26.05
N ARG A 406 20.21 -5.40 25.33
CA ARG A 406 21.08 -6.57 25.11
C ARG A 406 21.48 -6.64 23.65
N LEU A 407 22.66 -7.20 23.35
CA LEU A 407 23.18 -7.28 21.99
C LEU A 407 23.69 -8.69 21.62
N GLY A 408 24.32 -9.41 22.54
CA GLY A 408 24.94 -10.70 22.22
C GLY A 408 26.25 -10.55 21.42
N ARG A 409 26.80 -11.67 20.95
CA ARG A 409 28.09 -11.74 20.24
C ARG A 409 27.96 -11.48 18.74
N SER A 410 26.93 -12.04 18.12
CA SER A 410 26.60 -11.86 16.71
C SER A 410 25.53 -10.80 16.57
N TYR A 411 25.88 -9.65 15.99
CA TYR A 411 24.97 -8.52 15.86
C TYR A 411 25.15 -7.77 14.54
N LEU A 412 24.11 -7.03 14.16
CA LEU A 412 24.09 -6.11 13.03
C LEU A 412 24.18 -4.68 13.54
N HIS A 413 24.96 -3.85 12.87
CA HIS A 413 25.00 -2.42 13.08
C HIS A 413 24.34 -1.71 11.89
N LEU A 414 23.29 -0.94 12.14
CA LEU A 414 22.50 -0.24 11.12
C LEU A 414 21.65 0.84 11.76
N SER A 415 21.21 1.83 10.97
CA SER A 415 20.26 2.84 11.45
C SER A 415 18.83 2.29 11.52
N THR A 416 17.94 2.95 12.26
CA THR A 416 16.50 2.61 12.26
C THR A 416 15.90 2.78 10.86
N ALA A 417 16.37 3.76 10.09
CA ALA A 417 15.93 3.98 8.71
C ALA A 417 16.36 2.81 7.79
N ASP A 418 17.59 2.32 7.96
CA ASP A 418 18.12 1.19 7.20
C ASP A 418 17.43 -0.12 7.55
N LEU A 419 17.22 -0.38 8.85
CA LEU A 419 16.41 -1.53 9.28
C LEU A 419 15.02 -1.45 8.66
N SER A 420 14.38 -0.29 8.74
CA SER A 420 13.03 -0.14 8.20
C SER A 420 13.02 -0.35 6.68
N SER A 421 14.03 0.12 5.95
CA SER A 421 14.21 -0.13 4.51
C SER A 421 14.29 -1.62 4.18
N LEU A 422 15.04 -2.40 4.97
CA LEU A 422 15.11 -3.87 4.87
C LEU A 422 13.75 -4.52 5.14
N LEU A 423 13.05 -4.06 6.18
CA LEU A 423 11.74 -4.61 6.56
C LEU A 423 10.68 -4.33 5.48
N TRP A 424 10.70 -3.15 4.88
CA TRP A 424 9.77 -2.79 3.81
C TRP A 424 10.17 -3.34 2.44
N GLY A 425 11.34 -3.96 2.30
CA GLY A 425 11.81 -4.45 1.00
C GLY A 425 12.25 -3.35 0.04
N ILE A 426 12.44 -2.12 0.52
CA ILE A 426 12.94 -0.99 -0.28
C ILE A 426 14.41 -1.20 -0.64
N SER A 427 15.16 -1.90 0.22
CA SER A 427 16.53 -2.33 -0.03
C SER A 427 16.76 -3.72 0.55
N ASP A 428 17.85 -4.36 0.14
CA ASP A 428 18.29 -5.65 0.65
C ASP A 428 19.61 -5.52 1.43
N TRP A 429 19.93 -6.56 2.20
CA TRP A 429 21.12 -6.62 3.03
C TRP A 429 22.42 -6.39 2.24
N HIS A 430 22.56 -7.00 1.06
CA HIS A 430 23.77 -6.89 0.25
C HIS A 430 23.97 -5.46 -0.27
N THR A 431 22.89 -4.81 -0.72
CA THR A 431 22.92 -3.43 -1.19
C THR A 431 23.33 -2.46 -0.08
N LEU A 432 22.77 -2.59 1.13
CA LEU A 432 23.12 -1.71 2.25
C LEU A 432 24.53 -1.96 2.78
N ASN A 433 24.94 -3.23 2.87
CA ASN A 433 26.27 -3.60 3.35
C ASN A 433 27.36 -3.17 2.35
N GLY A 434 27.13 -3.36 1.04
CA GLY A 434 28.05 -2.91 -0.02
C GLY A 434 28.22 -1.39 -0.07
N ARG A 435 27.24 -0.62 0.41
CA ARG A 435 27.32 0.85 0.56
C ARG A 435 27.88 1.30 1.91
N GLY A 436 28.28 0.37 2.79
CA GLY A 436 28.78 0.67 4.13
C GLY A 436 27.74 1.26 5.09
N ARG A 437 26.45 1.11 4.78
CA ARG A 437 25.35 1.64 5.62
C ARG A 437 24.94 0.68 6.74
N CYS A 438 25.30 -0.59 6.61
CA CYS A 438 25.17 -1.58 7.66
C CYS A 438 26.42 -2.47 7.70
N SER A 439 26.63 -3.16 8.81
CA SER A 439 27.69 -4.14 8.95
C SER A 439 27.31 -5.26 9.92
N ALA A 440 27.92 -6.43 9.74
CA ALA A 440 27.77 -7.57 10.62
C ALA A 440 29.03 -7.74 11.49
N SER A 441 28.85 -8.03 12.77
CA SER A 441 29.98 -8.22 13.70
C SER A 441 30.76 -9.52 13.47
N THR A 442 30.12 -10.52 12.85
CA THR A 442 30.63 -11.87 12.63
C THR A 442 30.08 -12.44 11.32
N GLN A 443 30.71 -13.48 10.77
CA GLN A 443 30.17 -14.20 9.61
C GLN A 443 28.79 -14.81 9.89
N MET A 444 28.56 -15.29 11.12
CA MET A 444 27.24 -15.78 11.53
C MET A 444 26.19 -14.67 11.51
N ALA A 445 26.52 -13.46 11.97
CA ALA A 445 25.60 -12.33 11.90
C ALA A 445 25.26 -11.97 10.44
N ALA A 446 26.24 -12.00 9.52
CA ALA A 446 25.97 -11.79 8.09
C ALA A 446 25.04 -12.87 7.52
N LYS A 447 25.29 -14.16 7.82
CA LYS A 447 24.43 -15.26 7.38
C LYS A 447 23.00 -15.12 7.91
N LEU A 448 22.84 -14.73 9.18
CA LEU A 448 21.53 -14.46 9.77
C LEU A 448 20.83 -13.27 9.09
N ALA A 449 21.57 -12.20 8.76
CA ALA A 449 21.01 -11.04 8.08
C ALA A 449 20.48 -11.39 6.68
N GLU A 450 21.24 -12.17 5.90
CA GLU A 450 20.83 -12.65 4.58
C GLU A 450 19.55 -13.48 4.64
N ALA A 451 19.42 -14.36 5.63
CA ALA A 451 18.23 -15.17 5.83
C ALA A 451 17.02 -14.32 6.27
N LEU A 452 17.22 -13.36 7.20
CA LEU A 452 16.11 -12.59 7.77
C LEU A 452 15.59 -11.50 6.82
N PHE A 453 16.48 -10.88 6.05
CA PHE A 453 16.22 -9.70 5.22
C PHE A 453 16.55 -9.94 3.73
N PRO A 454 15.88 -10.91 3.08
CA PRO A 454 16.03 -11.08 1.64
C PRO A 454 15.44 -9.88 0.89
N SER A 455 15.79 -9.74 -0.38
CA SER A 455 15.12 -8.80 -1.27
C SER A 455 13.64 -9.18 -1.38
N LEU A 456 12.75 -8.29 -0.92
CA LEU A 456 11.31 -8.51 -0.98
C LEU A 456 10.73 -7.81 -2.22
N PRO A 457 9.79 -8.46 -2.95
CA PRO A 457 9.09 -7.83 -4.06
C PRO A 457 7.97 -6.92 -3.54
N HIS A 458 8.29 -6.00 -2.62
CA HIS A 458 7.29 -5.12 -2.02
C HIS A 458 6.72 -4.17 -3.08
N TRP A 459 5.40 -4.12 -3.17
CA TRP A 459 4.69 -3.23 -4.08
C TRP A 459 3.32 -2.84 -3.52
N LEU A 460 2.94 -1.60 -3.77
CA LEU A 460 1.67 -1.02 -3.34
C LEU A 460 0.75 -0.85 -4.55
N PRO A 461 -0.41 -1.55 -4.61
CA PRO A 461 -1.34 -1.42 -5.71
C PRO A 461 -1.86 0.02 -5.87
N PRO A 462 -1.64 0.69 -7.02
CA PRO A 462 -2.02 2.09 -7.21
C PRO A 462 -3.51 2.37 -7.02
N LEU A 463 -4.38 1.41 -7.34
CA LEU A 463 -5.84 1.57 -7.25
C LEU A 463 -6.32 2.02 -5.86
N GLU A 464 -5.60 1.65 -4.80
CA GLU A 464 -5.91 2.06 -3.43
C GLU A 464 -5.71 3.57 -3.22
N PHE A 465 -4.77 4.16 -3.96
CA PHE A 465 -4.29 5.51 -3.78
C PHE A 465 -4.81 6.49 -4.85
N LEU A 466 -5.54 6.03 -5.86
CA LEU A 466 -6.09 6.94 -6.86
C LEU A 466 -7.22 7.79 -6.25
N PRO A 467 -7.20 9.13 -6.38
CA PRO A 467 -8.32 9.95 -5.97
C PRO A 467 -9.51 9.76 -6.92
N ALA A 468 -10.72 9.94 -6.37
CA ALA A 468 -11.95 10.00 -7.16
C ALA A 468 -11.85 11.03 -8.31
N LEU A 469 -12.46 10.71 -9.46
CA LEU A 469 -12.62 11.64 -10.57
C LEU A 469 -13.60 12.77 -10.20
N ASP A 470 -13.34 13.97 -10.72
CA ASP A 470 -14.25 15.12 -10.64
C ASP A 470 -15.51 14.96 -11.50
#